data_AF-A0A1E4N9K2-F1
#
_entry.id   AF-A0A1E4N9K2-F1
#
_cell.length_a   1.000
_cell.length_b   1.000
_cell.length_c   1.000
_cell.angle_alpha   90.00
_cell.angle_beta   90.00
_cell.angle_gamma   90.00
#
_symmetry.space_group_name_H-M   'P 1'
#
loop_
_entity.id
_entity.type
_entity.pdbx_description
1 polymer ?
#
loop_
_entity_poly.entity_id
_entity_poly.type
_entity_poly.pdbx_seq_one_letter_code
_entity_poly.pdbx_strand_id
1 'polypeptide(L)'
;MNIIKNRFFLIALLLVSLLSAFIGGAVLGGRISNEYLAKKFNEVNMPVMLAHYKSYRDIARNLETSNYEMANCHAELGASAMLDVLKPCLADQVCKGLIEKDIQENAPEILGIAPLGFKYLESKEGIRRCE
;
A
#
# COMPACT_ATOMS: atom_id res chain seq x y z
N MET A 1 -1.08 4.82 -63.71
CA MET A 1 -1.97 4.92 -62.52
C MET A 1 -1.83 3.77 -61.50
N ASN A 2 -1.03 2.73 -61.78
CA ASN A 2 -0.83 1.60 -60.83
C ASN A 2 0.31 1.84 -59.83
N ILE A 3 1.37 2.58 -60.18
CA ILE A 3 2.54 2.83 -59.32
C ILE A 3 2.16 3.68 -58.09
N ILE A 4 1.30 4.69 -58.28
CA ILE A 4 0.84 5.59 -57.22
C ILE A 4 -0.06 4.83 -56.24
N LYS A 5 -1.01 4.02 -56.73
CA LYS A 5 -1.86 3.16 -55.88
C LYS A 5 -1.04 2.14 -55.07
N ASN A 6 0.03 1.57 -55.66
CA ASN A 6 0.89 0.61 -54.97
C ASN A 6 1.70 1.27 -53.84
N ARG A 7 2.12 2.53 -54.01
CA ARG A 7 2.82 3.29 -52.96
C ARG A 7 1.90 3.63 -51.79
N PHE A 8 0.66 4.04 -52.04
CA PHE A 8 -0.31 4.29 -50.97
C PHE A 8 -0.66 3.02 -50.19
N PHE A 9 -0.77 1.87 -50.88
CA PHE A 9 -1.00 0.59 -50.23
C PHE A 9 0.16 0.19 -49.31
N LEU A 10 1.41 0.36 -49.76
CA LEU A 10 2.59 0.08 -48.94
C LEU A 10 2.69 0.99 -47.71
N ILE A 11 2.38 2.28 -47.86
CA ILE A 11 2.38 3.24 -46.73
C ILE A 11 1.30 2.87 -45.72
N ALA A 12 0.08 2.54 -46.17
CA ALA A 12 -1.00 2.13 -45.29
C ALA A 12 -0.65 0.85 -44.52
N LEU A 13 -0.04 -0.13 -45.19
CA LEU A 13 0.37 -1.39 -44.57
C LEU A 13 1.47 -1.18 -43.52
N LEU A 14 2.39 -0.25 -43.78
CA LEU A 14 3.47 0.12 -42.85
C LEU A 14 2.95 0.91 -41.64
N LEU A 15 1.94 1.76 -41.82
CA LEU A 15 1.28 2.45 -40.70
C LEU A 15 0.50 1.48 -39.81
N VAL A 16 -0.21 0.53 -40.41
CA VAL A 16 -0.95 -0.50 -39.66
C VAL A 16 0.00 -1.41 -38.88
N SER A 17 1.14 -1.80 -39.46
CA SER A 17 2.14 -2.61 -38.73
C SER A 17 2.78 -1.86 -37.57
N LEU A 18 3.09 -0.57 -37.73
CA LEU A 18 3.62 0.26 -36.65
C LEU A 18 2.59 0.49 -35.53
N LEU A 19 1.33 0.78 -35.87
CA LEU A 19 0.27 0.96 -34.87
C LEU A 19 0.01 -0.33 -34.09
N SER A 20 -0.07 -1.47 -34.78
CA SER A 20 -0.28 -2.76 -34.13
C SER A 20 0.91 -3.17 -33.25
N ALA A 21 2.15 -2.90 -33.69
CA ALA A 21 3.33 -3.11 -32.86
C ALA A 21 3.35 -2.19 -31.63
N PHE A 22 2.95 -0.92 -31.78
CA PHE A 22 2.89 0.04 -30.67
C PHE A 22 1.80 -0.34 -29.65
N ILE A 23 0.58 -0.63 -30.11
CA ILE A 23 -0.53 -1.06 -29.25
C ILE A 23 -0.20 -2.40 -28.58
N GLY A 24 0.30 -3.36 -29.36
CA GLY A 24 0.72 -4.66 -28.85
C GLY A 24 1.82 -4.54 -27.79
N GLY A 25 2.83 -3.72 -28.07
CA GLY A 25 3.92 -3.43 -27.13
C GLY A 25 3.44 -2.73 -25.86
N ALA A 26 2.54 -1.76 -25.97
CA ALA A 26 1.96 -1.06 -24.83
C ALA A 26 1.12 -2.00 -23.94
N VAL A 27 0.30 -2.86 -24.53
CA VAL A 27 -0.53 -3.83 -23.80
C VAL A 27 0.35 -4.88 -23.10
N LEU A 28 1.32 -5.46 -23.81
CA LEU A 28 2.22 -6.46 -23.24
C LEU A 28 3.14 -5.85 -22.17
N GLY A 29 3.71 -4.68 -22.44
CA GLY A 29 4.54 -3.95 -21.48
C GLY A 29 3.76 -3.54 -20.22
N GLY A 30 2.51 -3.10 -20.38
CA GLY A 30 1.63 -2.80 -19.25
C GLY A 30 1.33 -4.03 -18.39
N ARG A 31 1.09 -5.20 -19.00
CA ARG A 31 0.90 -6.47 -18.27
C ARG A 31 2.15 -6.89 -17.49
N ILE A 32 3.30 -6.89 -18.13
CA ILE A 32 4.57 -7.29 -17.50
C ILE A 32 4.92 -6.34 -16.35
N SER A 33 4.74 -5.03 -16.55
CA SER A 33 4.98 -4.02 -15.52
C SER A 33 4.05 -4.23 -14.32
N ASN A 34 2.75 -4.45 -14.55
CA ASN A 34 1.79 -4.67 -13.48
C ASN A 34 2.05 -5.97 -12.72
N GLU A 35 2.39 -7.07 -13.41
CA GLU A 35 2.76 -8.34 -12.77
C GLU A 35 4.04 -8.19 -11.93
N TYR A 36 5.04 -7.47 -12.46
CA TYR A 36 6.27 -7.20 -11.73
C TYR A 36 6.04 -6.33 -10.49
N LEU A 37 5.27 -5.24 -10.63
CA LEU A 37 4.90 -4.37 -9.52
C LEU A 37 4.07 -5.10 -8.48
N ALA A 38 3.09 -5.91 -8.89
CA ALA A 38 2.29 -6.73 -7.98
C ALA A 38 3.17 -7.74 -7.22
N LYS A 39 4.11 -8.40 -7.92
CA LYS A 39 5.06 -9.32 -7.28
C LYS A 39 5.95 -8.60 -6.28
N LYS A 40 6.51 -7.45 -6.64
CA LYS A 40 7.36 -6.66 -5.74
C LYS A 40 6.59 -6.09 -4.56
N PHE A 41 5.37 -5.63 -4.78
CA PHE A 41 4.46 -5.20 -3.73
C PHE A 41 4.20 -6.33 -2.74
N ASN A 42 3.93 -7.55 -3.23
CA ASN A 42 3.77 -8.72 -2.37
C ASN A 42 5.05 -9.06 -1.61
N GLU A 43 6.22 -9.09 -2.27
CA GLU A 43 7.51 -9.38 -1.61
C GLU A 43 7.80 -8.41 -0.46
N VAL A 44 7.52 -7.12 -0.65
CA VAL A 44 7.77 -6.09 0.38
C VAL A 44 6.70 -6.11 1.48
N ASN A 45 5.44 -6.38 1.14
CA ASN A 45 4.33 -6.34 2.10
C ASN A 45 4.10 -7.64 2.86
N MET A 46 4.57 -8.79 2.38
CA MET A 46 4.38 -10.07 3.09
C MET A 46 4.97 -10.11 4.50
N PRO A 47 6.19 -9.60 4.75
CA PRO A 47 6.68 -9.47 6.12
C PRO A 47 5.77 -8.62 7.01
N VAL A 48 5.23 -7.53 6.48
CA VAL A 48 4.32 -6.62 7.19
C VAL A 48 2.99 -7.32 7.50
N MET A 49 2.39 -7.97 6.50
CA MET A 49 1.15 -8.74 6.67
C MET A 49 1.32 -9.89 7.67
N LEU A 50 2.47 -10.58 7.65
CA LEU A 50 2.80 -11.62 8.63
C LEU A 50 2.94 -11.04 10.04
N ALA A 51 3.52 -9.84 10.18
CA ALA A 51 3.60 -9.15 11.47
C ALA A 51 2.21 -8.78 12.00
N HIS A 52 1.33 -8.26 11.15
CA HIS A 52 -0.07 -7.99 11.50
C HIS A 52 -0.80 -9.25 11.96
N TYR A 53 -0.68 -10.33 11.18
CA TYR A 53 -1.29 -11.61 11.52
C TYR A 53 -0.83 -12.12 12.90
N LYS A 54 0.49 -12.07 13.17
CA LYS A 54 1.04 -12.46 14.47
C LYS A 54 0.47 -11.59 15.60
N SER A 55 0.41 -10.28 15.40
CA SER A 55 -0.15 -9.34 16.39
C SER A 55 -1.62 -9.65 16.69
N TYR A 56 -2.46 -9.81 15.67
CA TYR A 56 -3.89 -10.11 15.87
C TYR A 56 -4.10 -11.49 16.51
N ARG A 57 -3.32 -12.50 16.11
CA ARG A 57 -3.35 -13.81 16.73
C ARG A 57 -2.98 -13.75 18.22
N ASP A 58 -1.95 -13.00 18.57
CA ASP A 58 -1.47 -12.89 19.95
C ASP A 58 -2.47 -12.10 20.81
N ILE A 59 -3.13 -11.06 20.26
CA ILE A 59 -4.27 -10.39 20.90
C ILE A 59 -5.39 -11.41 21.18
N ALA A 60 -5.82 -12.15 20.16
CA ALA A 60 -6.92 -13.10 20.29
C ALA A 60 -6.64 -14.18 21.35
N ARG A 61 -5.42 -14.73 21.38
CA ARG A 61 -5.00 -15.73 22.39
C ARG A 61 -4.97 -15.16 23.81
N ASN A 62 -4.49 -13.93 23.98
CA ASN A 62 -4.48 -13.29 25.28
C ASN A 62 -5.91 -12.96 25.76
N LEU A 63 -6.83 -12.62 24.86
CA LEU A 63 -8.25 -12.47 25.20
C LEU A 63 -8.88 -13.81 25.62
N GLU A 64 -8.60 -14.89 24.90
CA GLU A 64 -9.10 -16.24 25.21
C GLU A 64 -8.64 -16.74 26.59
N THR A 65 -7.40 -16.41 26.96
CA THR A 65 -6.81 -16.76 28.27
C THR A 65 -7.12 -15.75 29.36
N SER A 66 -8.02 -14.77 29.09
CA SER A 66 -8.37 -13.66 29.98
C SER A 66 -7.18 -12.79 30.43
N ASN A 67 -6.05 -12.86 29.71
CA ASN A 67 -4.92 -11.96 29.89
C ASN A 67 -5.16 -10.63 29.16
N TYR A 68 -6.14 -9.86 29.64
CA TYR A 68 -6.58 -8.63 29.00
C TYR A 68 -5.50 -7.54 28.95
N GLU A 69 -4.60 -7.50 29.93
CA GLU A 69 -3.49 -6.55 29.96
C GLU A 69 -2.53 -6.77 28.79
N MET A 70 -2.13 -8.02 28.57
CA MET A 70 -1.27 -8.37 27.44
C MET A 70 -1.98 -8.18 26.09
N ALA A 71 -3.27 -8.52 26.01
CA ALA A 71 -4.09 -8.26 24.82
C ALA A 71 -4.15 -6.75 24.49
N ASN A 72 -4.39 -5.92 25.50
CA ASN A 72 -4.41 -4.46 25.35
C ASN A 72 -3.04 -3.94 24.91
N CYS A 73 -1.96 -4.38 25.54
CA CYS A 73 -0.62 -3.96 25.15
C CYS A 73 -0.31 -4.31 23.68
N HIS A 74 -0.66 -5.51 23.21
CA HIS A 74 -0.45 -5.88 21.81
C HIS A 74 -1.28 -5.01 20.85
N ALA A 75 -2.50 -4.63 21.23
CA ALA A 75 -3.31 -3.70 20.46
C ALA A 75 -2.67 -2.29 20.40
N GLU A 76 -2.20 -1.78 21.54
CA GLU A 76 -1.49 -0.49 21.65
C GLU A 76 -0.19 -0.48 20.83
N LEU A 77 0.55 -1.59 20.82
CA LEU A 77 1.75 -1.78 20.03
C LEU A 77 1.46 -1.70 18.52
N GLY A 78 0.41 -2.41 18.08
CA GLY A 78 -0.05 -2.37 16.69
C GLY A 78 -0.48 -0.97 16.28
N ALA A 79 -1.30 -0.30 17.09
CA ALA A 79 -1.76 1.06 16.82
C ALA A 79 -0.61 2.06 16.77
N SER A 80 0.36 1.97 17.70
CA SER A 80 1.56 2.82 17.72
C SER A 80 2.42 2.64 16.48
N ALA A 81 2.60 1.40 16.03
CA ALA A 81 3.38 1.10 14.82
C ALA A 81 2.69 1.65 13.56
N MET A 82 1.36 1.52 13.45
CA MET A 82 0.61 2.06 12.32
C MET A 82 0.61 3.59 12.29
N LEU A 83 0.49 4.23 13.45
CA LEU A 83 0.57 5.68 13.55
C LEU A 83 1.92 6.20 13.03
N ASP A 84 3.01 5.51 13.33
CA ASP A 84 4.34 5.87 12.82
C ASP A 84 4.48 5.70 11.31
N VAL A 85 3.81 4.70 10.72
CA VAL A 85 3.76 4.53 9.26
C VAL A 85 2.96 5.65 8.60
N LEU A 86 1.91 6.16 9.27
CA LEU A 86 1.09 7.26 8.75
C LEU A 86 1.76 8.63 8.87
N LYS A 87 2.57 8.88 9.91
CA LYS A 87 3.23 10.19 10.13
C LYS A 87 3.99 10.72 8.90
N PRO A 88 4.85 9.94 8.21
CA PRO A 88 5.50 10.39 6.98
C PRO A 88 4.52 10.75 5.86
N CYS A 89 3.44 9.99 5.70
CA CYS A 89 2.40 10.28 4.71
C CYS A 89 1.67 11.59 5.05
N LEU A 90 1.41 11.86 6.32
CA LEU A 90 0.78 13.11 6.77
C LEU A 90 1.70 14.33 6.60
N ALA A 91 3.03 14.12 6.58
CA ALA A 91 3.99 15.17 6.28
C ALA A 91 4.10 15.49 4.78
N ASP A 92 3.69 14.57 3.90
CA ASP A 92 3.67 14.75 2.45
C ASP A 92 2.30 15.28 1.98
N GLN A 93 2.28 16.41 1.27
CA GLN A 93 1.02 17.05 0.84
C GLN A 93 0.17 16.19 -0.11
N VAL A 94 0.82 15.42 -0.98
CA VAL A 94 0.12 14.55 -1.94
C VAL A 94 -0.51 13.37 -1.21
N CYS A 95 0.27 12.68 -0.39
CA CYS A 95 -0.19 11.53 0.38
C CYS A 95 -1.26 11.92 1.40
N LYS A 96 -1.05 13.01 2.14
CA LYS A 96 -2.03 13.57 3.07
C LYS A 96 -3.36 13.85 2.37
N GLY A 97 -3.34 14.50 1.20
CA GLY A 97 -4.56 14.81 0.44
C GLY A 97 -5.38 13.58 0.01
N LEU A 98 -4.75 12.39 -0.06
CA LEU A 98 -5.45 11.14 -0.39
C LEU A 98 -6.21 10.53 0.80
N ILE A 99 -5.80 10.81 2.03
CA ILE A 99 -6.30 10.11 3.23
C ILE A 99 -6.90 11.04 4.28
N GLU A 100 -6.67 12.36 4.20
CA GLU A 100 -7.07 13.33 5.23
C GLU A 100 -8.57 13.29 5.52
N LYS A 101 -9.42 13.20 4.49
CA LYS A 101 -10.87 13.13 4.68
C LYS A 101 -11.29 11.89 5.46
N ASP A 102 -10.74 10.73 5.11
CA ASP A 102 -11.04 9.46 5.76
C ASP A 102 -10.57 9.47 7.22
N ILE A 103 -9.38 10.04 7.48
CA ILE A 103 -8.87 10.21 8.83
C ILE A 103 -9.75 11.16 9.65
N GLN A 104 -10.20 12.28 9.08
CA GLN A 104 -11.10 13.21 9.78
C GLN A 104 -12.43 12.55 10.19
N GLU A 105 -12.96 11.65 9.37
CA GLU A 105 -14.23 10.97 9.61
C GLU A 105 -14.08 9.79 10.60
N ASN A 106 -12.99 9.01 10.50
CA ASN A 106 -12.88 7.71 11.18
C ASN A 106 -11.81 7.65 12.28
N ALA A 107 -10.80 8.51 12.25
CA ALA A 107 -9.68 8.50 13.21
C ALA A 107 -9.09 9.91 13.44
N PRO A 108 -9.90 10.91 13.86
CA PRO A 108 -9.48 12.31 13.97
C PRO A 108 -8.33 12.52 14.96
N GLU A 109 -8.12 11.59 15.89
CA GLU A 109 -7.00 11.58 16.83
C GLU A 109 -5.63 11.53 16.14
N ILE A 110 -5.54 10.97 14.92
CA ILE A 110 -4.31 10.91 14.13
C ILE A 110 -3.87 12.31 13.68
N LEU A 111 -4.82 13.22 13.47
CA LEU A 111 -4.56 14.62 13.11
C LEU A 111 -4.36 15.52 14.34
N GLY A 112 -4.40 14.96 15.55
CA GLY A 112 -4.33 15.72 16.80
C GLY A 112 -5.59 16.53 17.12
N ILE A 113 -6.72 16.25 16.44
CA ILE A 113 -8.01 16.89 16.71
C ILE A 113 -8.60 16.34 18.02
N ALA A 114 -8.32 15.07 18.32
CA ALA A 114 -8.73 14.37 19.54
C ALA A 114 -7.51 13.69 20.20
N PRO A 115 -7.56 13.39 21.52
CA PRO A 115 -6.54 12.57 22.15
C PRO A 115 -6.57 11.13 21.61
N LEU A 116 -5.40 10.48 21.60
CA LEU A 116 -5.31 9.07 21.23
C LEU A 116 -6.12 8.21 22.23
N GLY A 117 -6.93 7.30 21.71
CA GLY A 117 -7.70 6.34 22.51
C GLY A 117 -6.87 5.18 23.07
N PHE A 118 -5.55 5.21 22.92
CA PHE A 118 -4.63 4.15 23.29
C PHE A 118 -3.31 4.74 23.79
N LYS A 119 -2.57 3.99 24.63
CA LYS A 119 -1.23 4.42 25.06
C LYS A 119 -0.25 4.28 23.91
N TYR A 120 0.30 5.40 23.46
CA TYR A 120 1.36 5.36 22.45
C TYR A 120 2.65 4.76 23.04
N LEU A 121 3.14 3.69 22.42
CA LEU A 121 4.36 2.99 22.79
C LEU A 121 5.51 3.44 21.87
N GLU A 122 6.44 4.19 22.43
CA GLU A 122 7.64 4.62 21.70
C GLU A 122 8.54 3.42 21.33
N SER A 123 9.09 3.47 20.13
CA SER A 123 10.10 2.50 19.70
C SER A 123 11.44 2.84 20.35
N LYS A 124 11.97 1.93 21.15
CA LYS A 124 13.33 2.03 21.69
C LYS A 124 14.23 1.12 20.87
N GLU A 125 15.28 1.67 20.26
CA GLU A 125 16.24 0.92 19.43
C GLU A 125 15.58 0.15 18.26
N GLY A 126 14.46 0.66 17.74
CA GLY A 126 13.73 0.02 16.64
C GLY A 126 12.81 -1.13 17.06
N ILE A 127 12.67 -1.41 18.36
CA ILE A 127 11.83 -2.49 18.88
C ILE A 127 10.79 -1.92 19.85
N ARG A 128 9.53 -2.35 19.67
CA ARG A 128 8.46 -2.18 20.65
C ARG A 128 8.20 -3.50 21.34
N ARG A 129 7.96 -3.48 22.65
CA ARG A 129 7.67 -4.68 23.43
C ARG A 129 6.52 -4.42 24.39
N CYS A 130 5.76 -5.47 24.62
CA CYS A 130 4.95 -5.58 25.82
C CYS A 130 5.86 -6.12 26.92
N GLU A 131 5.94 -5.39 28.03
CA GLU A 131 6.69 -5.78 29.24
C GLU A 131 5.87 -6.76 30.08
#